data_AF-A0A378NVS8-F1
#
_entry.id   AF-A0A378NVS8-F1
#
_cell.length_a   1.000
_cell.length_b   1.000
_cell.length_c   1.000
_cell.angle_alpha   90.00
_cell.angle_beta   90.00
_cell.angle_gamma   90.00
#
_symmetry.space_group_name_H-M   'P 1'
#
loop_
_entity.id
_entity.type
_entity.pdbx_description
1 polymer ?
#
loop_
_entity_poly.entity_id
_entity_poly.type
_entity_poly.pdbx_seq_one_letter_code
_entity_poly.pdbx_strand_id
1 'polypeptide(L)'
;MIQILQELSILCLSTIFMLFFLLINIYHKEIYFTIDSTTLFIKAHIIAKQPIKFLYTTICKSSILFRLLSLILICGLCLCLFFYLTKNFSLIFSTILVIPLSLFIIYIFYYLISLLSIILIKIINVGSFSLNFIFALIYINLCLIYFAYPLSSNLLIHNIAFYLSFLNLILCYLLLANTLKFILQNILAYTNIFNHSNLWKVALLIIFYFLSTLTLFCYIGSIYYVDAYSINNPNIFDLFYYVVITFGTIGYGDIYPTCYYTKAIAILIVFTSISCISIMLSSFLSVSHEKNK
;
A
#
# COMPACT_ATOMS: atom_id res chain seq x y z
N MET A 1 24.38 -15.37 2.13
CA MET A 1 23.65 -14.41 3.00
C MET A 1 23.78 -12.96 2.50
N ILE A 2 24.98 -12.45 2.30
CA ILE A 2 25.23 -11.04 1.90
C ILE A 2 24.60 -10.70 0.52
N GLN A 3 24.77 -11.56 -0.48
CA GLN A 3 24.17 -11.38 -1.81
C GLN A 3 22.63 -11.43 -1.81
N ILE A 4 22.05 -12.23 -0.92
CA ILE A 4 20.59 -12.36 -0.74
C ILE A 4 20.02 -11.03 -0.23
N LEU A 5 20.65 -10.45 0.80
CA LEU A 5 20.19 -9.22 1.42
C LEU A 5 20.39 -7.98 0.51
N GLN A 6 21.36 -8.05 -0.39
CA GLN A 6 21.62 -7.03 -1.41
C GLN A 6 20.52 -6.97 -2.48
N GLU A 7 20.16 -8.11 -3.06
CA GLU A 7 19.13 -8.18 -4.12
C GLU A 7 17.72 -7.94 -3.56
N LEU A 8 17.46 -8.34 -2.31
CA LEU A 8 16.15 -8.17 -1.67
C LEU A 8 15.99 -6.85 -0.90
N SER A 9 17.04 -6.02 -0.86
CA SER A 9 17.07 -4.79 -0.06
C SER A 9 15.87 -3.87 -0.33
N ILE A 10 15.45 -3.73 -1.59
CA ILE A 10 14.31 -2.90 -1.99
C ILE A 10 12.98 -3.48 -1.46
N LEU A 11 12.77 -4.79 -1.58
CA LEU A 11 11.58 -5.45 -1.06
C LEU A 11 11.55 -5.40 0.48
N CYS A 12 12.69 -5.62 1.15
CA CYS A 12 12.82 -5.48 2.61
C CYS A 12 12.47 -4.05 3.04
N LEU A 13 13.04 -3.04 2.38
CA LEU A 13 12.77 -1.63 2.65
C LEU A 13 11.27 -1.32 2.53
N SER A 14 10.64 -1.79 1.47
CA SER A 14 9.21 -1.57 1.20
C SER A 14 8.33 -2.20 2.29
N THR A 15 8.61 -3.45 2.70
CA THR A 15 7.86 -4.11 3.78
C THR A 15 8.00 -3.40 5.12
N ILE A 16 9.22 -2.99 5.50
CA ILE A 16 9.50 -2.26 6.74
C ILE A 16 8.75 -0.93 6.75
N PHE A 17 8.77 -0.21 5.62
CA PHE A 17 8.06 1.07 5.49
C PHE A 17 6.54 0.88 5.58
N MET A 18 5.99 -0.12 4.92
CA MET A 18 4.55 -0.43 4.98
C MET A 18 4.08 -0.79 6.39
N LEU A 19 4.89 -1.58 7.09
CA LEU A 19 4.60 -1.98 8.47
C LEU A 19 4.61 -0.77 9.40
N PHE A 20 5.58 0.14 9.23
CA PHE A 20 5.63 1.42 9.95
C PHE A 20 4.36 2.25 9.77
N PHE A 21 3.89 2.43 8.53
CA PHE A 21 2.71 3.25 8.25
C PHE A 21 1.39 2.59 8.67
N LEU A 22 1.30 1.26 8.60
CA LEU A 22 0.16 0.53 9.14
C LEU A 22 0.04 0.74 10.65
N LEU A 23 1.16 0.70 11.37
CA LEU A 23 1.17 1.00 12.81
C LEU A 23 0.72 2.43 13.10
N ILE A 24 1.22 3.42 12.33
CA ILE A 24 0.79 4.82 12.47
C ILE A 24 -0.72 4.93 12.31
N ASN A 25 -1.27 4.31 11.26
CA ASN A 25 -2.70 4.37 10.95
C ASN A 25 -3.56 3.73 12.04
N ILE A 26 -3.11 2.62 12.64
CA ILE A 26 -3.83 1.96 13.74
C ILE A 26 -3.78 2.81 15.02
N TYR A 27 -2.61 3.38 15.35
CA TYR A 27 -2.40 4.11 16.61
C TYR A 27 -2.99 5.52 16.61
N HIS A 28 -2.93 6.24 15.48
CA HIS A 28 -3.41 7.62 15.39
C HIS A 28 -4.78 7.74 14.71
N LYS A 29 -5.65 6.75 14.97
CA LYS A 29 -6.99 6.57 14.42
C LYS A 29 -7.86 7.85 14.40
N GLU A 30 -7.62 8.80 15.29
CA GLU A 30 -8.39 10.04 15.41
C GLU A 30 -7.69 11.28 14.83
N ILE A 31 -6.35 11.35 14.82
CA ILE A 31 -5.63 12.59 14.45
C ILE A 31 -5.48 12.73 12.94
N TYR A 32 -5.34 11.63 12.19
CA TYR A 32 -5.18 11.70 10.74
C TYR A 32 -6.50 12.00 10.01
N PHE A 33 -7.62 11.67 10.62
CA PHE A 33 -8.90 11.56 9.93
C PHE A 33 -9.90 12.68 10.22
N THR A 34 -9.63 13.53 11.22
CA THR A 34 -10.54 14.58 11.72
C THR A 34 -10.18 16.00 11.26
N ILE A 35 -9.18 16.18 10.39
CA ILE A 35 -8.66 17.53 10.11
C ILE A 35 -9.41 18.19 8.95
N ASP A 36 -10.19 19.20 9.30
CA ASP A 36 -10.98 20.07 8.41
C ASP A 36 -10.20 20.61 7.20
N SER A 37 -10.88 20.54 6.05
CA SER A 37 -10.43 20.88 4.69
C SER A 37 -9.90 22.31 4.51
N THR A 38 -10.33 23.27 5.35
CA THR A 38 -10.02 24.70 5.18
C THR A 38 -8.71 25.12 5.85
N THR A 39 -8.36 24.54 7.00
CA THR A 39 -7.10 24.85 7.71
C THR A 39 -5.90 24.12 7.10
N LEU A 40 -6.16 23.06 6.32
CA LEU A 40 -5.15 22.19 5.70
C LEU A 40 -4.65 22.72 4.35
N PHE A 41 -5.32 23.59 3.60
CA PHE A 41 -4.68 24.12 2.38
C PHE A 41 -3.45 24.98 2.71
N ILE A 42 -3.54 25.74 3.81
CA ILE A 42 -2.44 26.57 4.34
C ILE A 42 -1.43 25.70 5.12
N LYS A 43 -1.90 24.74 5.95
CA LYS A 43 -1.00 23.82 6.69
C LYS A 43 -0.38 22.71 5.84
N ALA A 44 -1.02 22.17 4.81
CA ALA A 44 -0.47 21.16 3.90
C ALA A 44 0.70 21.74 3.11
N HIS A 45 0.61 23.01 2.72
CA HIS A 45 1.74 23.69 2.10
C HIS A 45 2.92 23.85 3.07
N ILE A 46 2.64 23.95 4.38
CA ILE A 46 3.65 23.99 5.45
C ILE A 46 4.15 22.57 5.82
N ILE A 47 3.31 21.53 5.77
CA ILE A 47 3.65 20.13 6.04
C ILE A 47 4.47 19.54 4.89
N ALA A 48 4.16 19.91 3.65
CA ALA A 48 4.99 19.63 2.47
C ALA A 48 6.37 20.30 2.57
N LYS A 49 6.49 21.41 3.31
CA LYS A 49 7.77 22.08 3.56
C LYS A 49 8.62 21.44 4.67
N GLN A 50 8.07 20.60 5.55
CA GLN A 50 8.81 20.06 6.72
C GLN A 50 8.45 18.60 7.07
N PRO A 51 8.81 17.63 6.22
CA PRO A 51 8.55 16.20 6.44
C PRO A 51 9.19 15.66 7.73
N ILE A 52 10.39 16.16 8.06
CA ILE A 52 11.16 15.73 9.24
C ILE A 52 10.47 16.15 10.53
N LYS A 53 9.91 17.37 10.59
CA LYS A 53 9.19 17.86 11.78
C LYS A 53 7.93 17.04 12.03
N PHE A 54 7.24 16.59 10.97
CA PHE A 54 6.08 15.73 11.08
C PHE A 54 6.43 14.32 11.60
N LEU A 55 7.43 13.68 11.00
CA LEU A 55 7.94 12.37 11.44
C LEU A 55 8.46 12.43 12.88
N TYR A 56 9.20 13.49 13.22
CA TYR A 56 9.70 13.71 14.57
C TYR A 56 8.58 13.94 15.59
N THR A 57 7.61 14.80 15.28
CA THR A 57 6.50 15.09 16.20
C THR A 57 5.57 13.91 16.39
N THR A 58 5.33 13.10 15.36
CA THR A 58 4.55 11.85 15.46
C THR A 58 5.27 10.80 16.28
N ILE A 59 6.56 10.56 16.04
CA ILE A 59 7.36 9.61 16.84
C ILE A 59 7.45 10.07 18.30
N CYS A 60 7.79 11.33 18.58
CA CYS A 60 8.02 11.79 19.94
C CYS A 60 6.74 11.92 20.80
N LYS A 61 5.58 12.21 20.19
CA LYS A 61 4.30 12.31 20.92
C LYS A 61 3.56 10.98 21.09
N SER A 62 4.05 9.91 20.49
CA SER A 62 3.43 8.59 20.53
C SER A 62 3.83 7.78 21.78
N SER A 63 3.16 6.64 22.00
CA SER A 63 3.48 5.73 23.10
C SER A 63 4.92 5.20 23.01
N ILE A 64 5.50 4.83 24.15
CA ILE A 64 6.85 4.25 24.24
C ILE A 64 7.01 3.01 23.35
N LEU A 65 5.95 2.20 23.23
CA LEU A 65 5.94 1.02 22.36
C LEU A 65 6.08 1.41 20.88
N PHE A 66 5.37 2.45 20.44
CA PHE A 66 5.45 2.96 19.06
C PHE A 66 6.85 3.52 18.76
N ARG A 67 7.45 4.26 19.70
CA ARG A 67 8.82 4.73 19.58
C ARG A 67 9.83 3.60 19.42
N LEU A 68 9.74 2.55 20.26
CA LEU A 68 10.61 1.38 20.17
C LEU A 68 10.46 0.67 18.82
N LEU A 69 9.23 0.50 18.36
CA LEU A 69 8.94 -0.15 17.08
C LEU A 69 9.46 0.68 15.89
N SER A 70 9.31 2.00 15.94
CA SER A 70 9.87 2.92 14.95
C SER A 70 11.41 2.87 14.90
N LEU A 71 12.06 2.77 16.06
CA LEU A 71 13.51 2.61 16.16
C LEU A 71 13.97 1.27 15.59
N ILE A 72 13.27 0.18 15.88
CA ILE A 72 13.56 -1.15 15.31
C ILE A 72 13.47 -1.11 13.79
N LEU A 73 12.45 -0.45 13.24
CA LEU A 73 12.26 -0.33 11.79
C LEU A 73 13.36 0.52 11.16
N ILE A 74 13.74 1.67 11.76
CA ILE A 74 14.86 2.50 11.30
C ILE A 74 16.19 1.71 11.36
N CYS A 75 16.44 0.97 12.44
CA CYS A 75 17.59 0.09 12.55
C CYS A 75 17.59 -0.99 11.46
N GLY A 76 16.42 -1.56 11.14
CA GLY A 76 16.25 -2.51 10.03
C GLY A 76 16.60 -1.91 8.66
N LEU A 77 16.20 -0.66 8.39
CA LEU A 77 16.56 0.06 7.16
C LEU A 77 18.07 0.29 7.08
N CYS A 78 18.69 0.73 8.18
CA CYS A 78 20.14 0.94 8.26
C CYS A 78 20.90 -0.37 8.04
N LEU A 79 20.45 -1.47 8.64
CA LEU A 79 21.05 -2.80 8.43
C LEU A 79 20.96 -3.24 6.97
N CYS A 80 19.79 -3.10 6.33
CA CYS A 80 19.63 -3.46 4.91
C CYS A 80 20.57 -2.63 4.00
N LEU A 81 20.67 -1.33 4.24
CA LEU A 81 21.54 -0.43 3.49
C LEU A 81 23.03 -0.70 3.74
N PHE A 82 23.41 -1.07 4.97
CA PHE A 82 24.76 -1.48 5.30
C PHE A 82 25.22 -2.68 4.45
N PHE A 83 24.39 -3.72 4.39
CA PHE A 83 24.69 -4.89 3.58
C PHE A 83 24.67 -4.60 2.07
N TYR A 84 23.86 -3.64 1.63
CA TYR A 84 23.91 -3.16 0.24
C TYR A 84 25.24 -2.45 -0.08
N LEU A 85 25.67 -1.52 0.78
CA LEU A 85 26.87 -0.71 0.57
C LEU A 85 28.16 -1.52 0.66
N THR A 86 28.21 -2.52 1.55
CA THR A 86 29.36 -3.45 1.65
C THR A 86 29.57 -4.31 0.39
N LYS A 87 28.60 -4.38 -0.54
CA LYS A 87 28.81 -5.00 -1.86
C LYS A 87 29.81 -4.23 -2.71
N ASN A 88 29.65 -2.91 -2.69
CA ASN A 88 30.21 -2.02 -3.71
C ASN A 88 31.41 -1.23 -3.17
N PHE A 89 31.47 -1.05 -1.85
CA PHE A 89 32.48 -0.23 -1.17
C PHE A 89 33.18 -1.01 -0.04
N SER A 90 34.31 -0.49 0.43
CA SER A 90 35.01 -1.08 1.58
C SER A 90 34.19 -0.95 2.87
N LEU A 91 34.47 -1.82 3.85
CA LEU A 91 33.74 -1.88 5.11
C LEU A 91 33.71 -0.51 5.83
N ILE A 92 34.83 0.21 5.86
CA ILE A 92 34.95 1.52 6.51
C ILE A 92 34.09 2.57 5.81
N PHE A 93 34.08 2.59 4.47
CA PHE A 93 33.22 3.51 3.72
C PHE A 93 31.75 3.19 3.93
N SER A 94 31.40 1.89 3.97
CA SER A 94 30.01 1.48 4.19
C SER A 94 29.48 1.94 5.54
N THR A 95 30.22 1.75 6.65
CA THR A 95 29.76 2.13 8.01
C THR A 95 29.53 3.62 8.15
N ILE A 96 30.41 4.46 7.57
CA ILE A 96 30.30 5.92 7.61
C ILE A 96 29.09 6.39 6.81
N LEU A 97 28.82 5.77 5.65
CA LEU A 97 27.79 6.23 4.72
C LEU A 97 26.38 5.72 5.03
N VAL A 98 26.20 4.64 5.81
CA VAL A 98 24.87 4.04 6.06
C VAL A 98 23.88 5.05 6.62
N ILE A 99 24.26 5.74 7.70
CA ILE A 99 23.37 6.64 8.43
C ILE A 99 22.92 7.81 7.54
N PRO A 100 23.84 8.59 6.91
CA PRO A 100 23.42 9.70 6.06
C PRO A 100 22.61 9.24 4.84
N LEU A 101 22.97 8.12 4.21
CA LEU A 101 22.22 7.59 3.05
C LEU A 101 20.82 7.10 3.44
N SER A 102 20.69 6.42 4.59
CA SER A 102 19.38 5.95 5.07
C SER A 102 18.41 7.10 5.32
N LEU A 103 18.87 8.18 5.95
CA LEU A 103 18.07 9.38 6.18
C LEU A 103 17.69 10.06 4.86
N PHE A 104 18.62 10.11 3.90
CA PHE A 104 18.36 10.66 2.56
C PHE A 104 17.33 9.85 1.78
N ILE A 105 17.40 8.51 1.83
CA ILE A 105 16.43 7.61 1.18
C ILE A 105 15.04 7.76 1.81
N ILE A 106 14.94 7.79 3.14
CA ILE A 106 13.67 8.03 3.85
C ILE A 106 13.08 9.39 3.43
N TYR A 107 13.93 10.42 3.32
CA TYR A 107 13.50 11.75 2.89
C TYR A 107 12.95 11.76 1.46
N ILE A 108 13.67 11.16 0.49
CA ILE A 108 13.20 11.05 -0.90
C ILE A 108 11.89 10.27 -0.96
N PHE A 109 11.81 9.13 -0.27
CA PHE A 109 10.63 8.28 -0.32
C PHE A 109 9.40 8.98 0.26
N TYR A 110 9.54 9.67 1.39
CA TYR A 110 8.46 10.50 1.93
C TYR A 110 8.06 11.62 0.97
N TYR A 111 9.03 12.29 0.35
CA TYR A 111 8.76 13.35 -0.62
C TYR A 111 7.95 12.81 -1.81
N LEU A 112 8.32 11.65 -2.36
CA LEU A 112 7.58 10.98 -3.43
C LEU A 112 6.13 10.67 -3.04
N ILE A 113 5.90 10.12 -1.83
CA ILE A 113 4.54 9.87 -1.33
C ILE A 113 3.76 11.19 -1.21
N SER A 114 4.37 12.23 -0.66
CA SER A 114 3.71 13.53 -0.49
C SER A 114 3.35 14.17 -1.83
N LEU A 115 4.23 14.07 -2.83
CA LEU A 115 3.98 14.59 -4.18
C LEU A 115 2.81 13.86 -4.83
N LEU A 116 2.81 12.53 -4.78
CA LEU A 116 1.74 11.72 -5.33
C LEU A 116 0.40 11.97 -4.60
N SER A 117 0.44 12.19 -3.28
CA SER A 117 -0.75 12.56 -2.50
C SER A 117 -1.36 13.91 -2.94
N ILE A 118 -0.53 14.89 -3.31
CA ILE A 118 -0.99 16.19 -3.84
C ILE A 118 -1.64 16.01 -5.22
N ILE A 119 -1.09 15.14 -6.07
CA ILE A 119 -1.70 14.79 -7.36
C ILE A 119 -3.07 14.14 -7.13
N LEU A 120 -3.17 13.19 -6.21
CA LEU A 120 -4.44 12.52 -5.86
C LEU A 120 -5.48 13.51 -5.30
N ILE A 121 -5.07 14.49 -4.48
CA ILE A 121 -5.95 15.57 -4.00
C ILE A 121 -6.56 16.31 -5.19
N LYS A 122 -5.74 16.68 -6.19
CA LYS A 122 -6.20 17.44 -7.36
C LYS A 122 -7.18 16.66 -8.23
N ILE A 123 -7.03 15.34 -8.31
CA ILE A 123 -7.88 14.47 -9.14
C ILE A 123 -9.20 14.14 -8.43
N ILE A 124 -9.14 13.72 -7.17
CA ILE A 124 -10.26 13.06 -6.48
C ILE A 124 -10.99 14.05 -5.56
N ASN A 125 -10.32 15.14 -5.14
CA ASN A 125 -10.82 16.13 -4.19
C ASN A 125 -11.35 15.46 -2.89
N VAL A 126 -10.62 14.46 -2.38
CA VAL A 126 -10.93 13.83 -1.10
C VAL A 126 -10.62 14.82 0.02
N GLY A 127 -11.61 15.08 0.87
CA GLY A 127 -11.54 16.10 1.93
C GLY A 127 -10.45 15.88 2.98
N SER A 128 -9.87 14.67 3.07
CA SER A 128 -8.82 14.33 4.06
C SER A 128 -7.46 14.04 3.42
N PHE A 129 -6.44 14.83 3.77
CA PHE A 129 -5.04 14.64 3.33
C PHE A 129 -4.49 13.24 3.67
N SER A 130 -4.89 12.67 4.80
CA SER A 130 -4.46 11.35 5.27
C SER A 130 -4.85 10.20 4.34
N LEU A 131 -6.10 10.17 3.85
CA LEU A 131 -6.53 9.14 2.90
C LEU A 131 -5.71 9.19 1.61
N ASN A 132 -5.47 10.39 1.08
CA ASN A 132 -4.66 10.56 -0.13
C ASN A 132 -3.21 10.12 0.08
N PHE A 133 -2.67 10.36 1.27
CA PHE A 133 -1.34 9.86 1.65
C PHE A 133 -1.31 8.31 1.71
N ILE A 134 -2.34 7.68 2.29
CA ILE A 134 -2.44 6.21 2.36
C ILE A 134 -2.55 5.61 0.94
N PHE A 135 -3.38 6.18 0.07
CA PHE A 135 -3.49 5.73 -1.32
C PHE A 135 -2.18 5.88 -2.10
N ALA A 136 -1.47 7.00 -1.90
CA ALA A 136 -0.16 7.22 -2.50
C ALA A 136 0.88 6.18 -2.05
N LEU A 137 0.88 5.88 -0.75
CA LEU A 137 1.76 4.88 -0.15
C LEU A 137 1.48 3.47 -0.71
N ILE A 138 0.22 3.07 -0.82
CA ILE A 138 -0.16 1.78 -1.42
C ILE A 138 0.30 1.73 -2.89
N TYR A 139 0.02 2.77 -3.66
CA TYR A 139 0.40 2.84 -5.08
C TYR A 139 1.91 2.65 -5.29
N ILE A 140 2.75 3.38 -4.54
CA ILE A 140 4.21 3.28 -4.66
C ILE A 140 4.68 1.86 -4.31
N ASN A 141 4.10 1.22 -3.29
CA ASN A 141 4.48 -0.13 -2.91
C ASN A 141 4.08 -1.18 -3.96
N LEU A 142 2.91 -1.04 -4.58
CA LEU A 142 2.51 -1.92 -5.68
C LEU A 142 3.49 -1.81 -6.86
N CYS A 143 3.89 -0.59 -7.23
CA CYS A 143 4.90 -0.36 -8.26
C CYS A 143 6.26 -0.98 -7.89
N LEU A 144 6.70 -0.83 -6.64
CA LEU A 144 7.95 -1.43 -6.17
C LEU A 144 7.92 -2.96 -6.24
N ILE A 145 6.82 -3.59 -5.84
CA ILE A 145 6.67 -5.05 -5.89
C ILE A 145 6.69 -5.54 -7.34
N TYR A 146 5.93 -4.89 -8.22
CA TYR A 146 5.87 -5.24 -9.64
C TYR A 146 7.26 -5.19 -10.30
N PHE A 147 8.06 -4.17 -9.98
CA PHE A 147 9.40 -4.03 -10.54
C PHE A 147 10.42 -4.96 -9.88
N ALA A 148 10.47 -5.02 -8.55
CA ALA A 148 11.55 -5.68 -7.81
C ALA A 148 11.46 -7.21 -7.81
N TYR A 149 10.24 -7.78 -7.80
CA TYR A 149 10.07 -9.23 -7.73
C TYR A 149 10.65 -10.01 -8.93
N PRO A 150 10.38 -9.64 -10.21
CA PRO A 150 10.91 -10.36 -11.37
C PRO A 150 12.43 -10.22 -11.55
N LEU A 151 13.07 -9.24 -10.91
CA LEU A 151 14.52 -9.01 -10.99
C LEU A 151 15.35 -9.98 -10.13
N SER A 152 14.72 -10.89 -9.36
CA SER A 152 15.43 -11.85 -8.53
C SER A 152 16.14 -12.90 -9.37
N SER A 153 17.47 -13.00 -9.23
CA SER A 153 18.31 -13.82 -10.13
C SER A 153 18.37 -15.31 -9.74
N ASN A 154 18.50 -15.60 -8.44
CA ASN A 154 18.73 -16.94 -7.91
C ASN A 154 17.45 -17.58 -7.35
N LEU A 155 17.29 -18.90 -7.46
CA LEU A 155 16.12 -19.62 -6.97
C LEU A 155 15.85 -19.44 -5.46
N LEU A 156 16.91 -19.44 -4.64
CA LEU A 156 16.79 -19.13 -3.20
C LEU A 156 16.34 -17.68 -2.95
N ILE A 157 16.81 -16.73 -3.75
CA ILE A 157 16.44 -15.31 -3.64
C ILE A 157 15.00 -15.13 -4.09
N HIS A 158 14.59 -15.85 -5.13
CA HIS A 158 13.22 -15.86 -5.63
C HIS A 158 12.21 -16.37 -4.59
N ASN A 159 12.56 -17.45 -3.85
CA ASN A 159 11.75 -17.94 -2.73
C ASN A 159 11.55 -16.87 -1.64
N ILE A 160 12.63 -16.22 -1.22
CA ILE A 160 12.53 -15.18 -0.18
C ILE A 160 11.78 -13.94 -0.72
N ALA A 161 12.02 -13.55 -1.98
CA ALA A 161 11.30 -12.47 -2.65
C ALA A 161 9.80 -12.72 -2.70
N PHE A 162 9.39 -13.97 -2.94
CA PHE A 162 7.98 -14.38 -2.95
C PHE A 162 7.34 -14.16 -1.58
N TYR A 163 7.93 -14.68 -0.50
CA TYR A 163 7.37 -14.50 0.85
C TYR A 163 7.32 -13.03 1.26
N LEU A 164 8.35 -12.26 0.93
CA LEU A 164 8.46 -10.86 1.30
C LEU A 164 7.45 -9.99 0.55
N SER A 165 7.28 -10.23 -0.75
CA SER A 165 6.26 -9.56 -1.54
C SER A 165 4.84 -9.98 -1.15
N PHE A 166 4.62 -11.26 -0.82
CA PHE A 166 3.35 -11.75 -0.29
C PHE A 166 2.96 -11.04 1.02
N LEU A 167 3.90 -10.92 1.97
CA LEU A 167 3.69 -10.15 3.20
C LEU A 167 3.37 -8.69 2.89
N ASN A 168 4.06 -8.08 1.92
CA ASN A 168 3.82 -6.69 1.56
C ASN A 168 2.41 -6.46 0.97
N LEU A 169 1.96 -7.38 0.12
CA LEU A 169 0.60 -7.33 -0.44
C LEU A 169 -0.46 -7.56 0.65
N ILE A 170 -0.22 -8.43 1.63
CA ILE A 170 -1.11 -8.57 2.80
C ILE A 170 -1.19 -7.25 3.58
N LEU A 171 -0.07 -6.56 3.81
CA LEU A 171 -0.06 -5.26 4.49
C LEU A 171 -0.82 -4.20 3.68
N CYS A 172 -0.65 -4.15 2.36
CA CYS A 172 -1.42 -3.28 1.47
C CYS A 172 -2.92 -3.57 1.57
N TYR A 173 -3.30 -4.85 1.55
CA TYR A 173 -4.67 -5.30 1.65
C TYR A 173 -5.31 -4.93 3.01
N LEU A 174 -4.60 -5.12 4.12
CA LEU A 174 -5.06 -4.74 5.46
C LEU A 174 -5.21 -3.22 5.60
N LEU A 175 -4.31 -2.43 5.01
CA LEU A 175 -4.45 -0.98 4.96
C LEU A 175 -5.71 -0.56 4.19
N LEU A 176 -5.99 -1.16 3.03
CA LEU A 176 -7.21 -0.90 2.26
C LEU A 176 -8.47 -1.32 3.02
N ALA A 177 -8.45 -2.46 3.72
CA ALA A 177 -9.57 -2.89 4.54
C ALA A 177 -9.83 -1.91 5.71
N ASN A 178 -8.76 -1.36 6.32
CA ASN A 178 -8.88 -0.36 7.38
C ASN A 178 -9.44 0.98 6.88
N THR A 179 -9.00 1.45 5.70
CA THR A 179 -9.57 2.68 5.11
C THR A 179 -11.03 2.49 4.71
N LEU A 180 -11.37 1.32 4.19
CA LEU A 180 -12.75 0.93 3.87
C LEU A 180 -13.64 0.90 5.12
N LYS A 181 -13.18 0.29 6.22
CA LYS A 181 -13.89 0.28 7.50
C LYS A 181 -14.11 1.70 8.04
N PHE A 182 -13.10 2.55 7.96
CA PHE A 182 -13.19 3.95 8.38
C PHE A 182 -14.26 4.72 7.57
N ILE A 183 -14.29 4.56 6.25
CA ILE A 183 -15.29 5.19 5.40
C ILE A 183 -16.70 4.67 5.72
N LEU A 184 -16.86 3.36 5.90
CA LEU A 184 -18.15 2.76 6.27
C LEU A 184 -18.68 3.32 7.61
N GLN A 185 -17.82 3.47 8.61
CA GLN A 185 -18.19 4.05 9.90
C GLN A 185 -18.67 5.50 9.77
N ASN A 186 -18.04 6.31 8.91
CA ASN A 186 -18.46 7.70 8.70
C ASN A 186 -19.74 7.82 7.89
N ILE A 187 -19.95 6.94 6.89
CA ILE A 187 -21.21 6.89 6.13
C ILE A 187 -22.37 6.54 7.07
N LEU A 188 -22.20 5.54 7.95
CA LEU A 188 -23.21 5.13 8.92
C LEU A 188 -23.50 6.21 9.98
N ALA A 189 -22.49 6.97 10.41
CA ALA A 189 -22.64 8.02 11.41
C ALA A 189 -23.23 9.33 10.86
N TYR A 190 -23.53 9.42 9.55
CA TYR A 190 -24.05 10.61 8.86
C TYR A 190 -23.25 11.89 9.18
N THR A 191 -21.93 11.76 9.28
CA THR A 191 -21.04 12.90 9.59
C THR A 191 -20.60 13.61 8.30
N ASN A 192 -20.64 14.94 8.29
CA ASN A 192 -20.33 15.81 7.14
C ASN A 192 -18.84 15.81 6.70
N ILE A 193 -18.05 14.80 7.07
CA ILE A 193 -16.61 14.74 6.77
C ILE A 193 -16.34 14.62 5.26
N PHE A 194 -17.25 13.96 4.54
CA PHE A 194 -17.17 13.84 3.09
C PHE A 194 -18.25 14.70 2.43
N ASN A 195 -17.83 15.60 1.53
CA ASN A 195 -18.75 16.16 0.56
C ASN A 195 -19.39 14.99 -0.20
N HIS A 196 -20.70 14.84 -0.06
CA HIS A 196 -21.48 13.73 -0.62
C HIS A 196 -21.17 13.50 -2.12
N SER A 197 -20.92 14.57 -2.88
CA SER A 197 -20.56 14.50 -4.31
C SER A 197 -19.25 13.78 -4.64
N ASN A 198 -18.31 13.66 -3.70
CA ASN A 198 -17.00 13.02 -3.94
C ASN A 198 -16.90 11.59 -3.37
N LEU A 199 -17.87 11.12 -2.58
CA LEU A 199 -17.88 9.77 -1.99
C LEU A 199 -17.76 8.68 -3.06
N TRP A 200 -18.45 8.86 -4.19
CA TRP A 200 -18.48 7.87 -5.28
C TRP A 200 -17.10 7.71 -5.93
N LYS A 201 -16.37 8.82 -6.07
CA LYS A 201 -15.00 8.83 -6.61
C LYS A 201 -14.05 8.07 -5.69
N VAL A 202 -14.20 8.26 -4.38
CA VAL A 202 -13.40 7.54 -3.37
C VAL A 202 -13.71 6.05 -3.38
N ALA A 203 -15.00 5.67 -3.47
CA ALA A 203 -15.41 4.27 -3.56
C ALA A 203 -14.85 3.57 -4.81
N LEU A 204 -14.95 4.22 -5.98
CA LEU A 204 -14.35 3.75 -7.24
C LEU A 204 -12.84 3.55 -7.13
N LEU A 205 -12.15 4.53 -6.54
CA LEU A 205 -10.71 4.47 -6.34
C LEU A 205 -10.30 3.29 -5.44
N ILE A 206 -11.01 3.07 -4.34
CA ILE A 206 -10.75 1.95 -3.43
C ILE A 206 -10.91 0.62 -4.15
N ILE A 207 -11.95 0.46 -4.97
CA ILE A 207 -12.16 -0.74 -5.79
C ILE A 207 -10.97 -0.94 -6.74
N PHE A 208 -10.52 0.11 -7.41
CA PHE A 208 -9.35 0.02 -8.30
C PHE A 208 -8.07 -0.39 -7.54
N TYR A 209 -7.88 0.10 -6.32
CA TYR A 209 -6.77 -0.34 -5.46
C TYR A 209 -6.91 -1.80 -4.98
N PHE A 210 -8.12 -2.26 -4.66
CA PHE A 210 -8.35 -3.69 -4.37
C PHE A 210 -8.07 -4.55 -5.60
N LEU A 211 -8.58 -4.18 -6.78
CA LEU A 211 -8.31 -4.90 -8.01
C LEU A 211 -6.80 -4.99 -8.29
N SER A 212 -6.06 -3.88 -8.22
CA SER A 212 -4.61 -3.87 -8.45
C SER A 212 -3.79 -4.63 -7.40
N THR A 213 -4.21 -4.65 -6.14
CA THR A 213 -3.55 -5.50 -5.12
C THR A 213 -3.80 -6.98 -5.38
N LEU A 214 -5.03 -7.36 -5.74
CA LEU A 214 -5.40 -8.74 -6.06
C LEU A 214 -4.70 -9.24 -7.33
N THR A 215 -4.54 -8.40 -8.36
CA THR A 215 -3.78 -8.81 -9.55
C THR A 215 -2.32 -9.05 -9.26
N LEU A 216 -1.71 -8.27 -8.37
CA LEU A 216 -0.32 -8.51 -7.97
C LEU A 216 -0.17 -9.79 -7.15
N PHE A 217 -1.16 -10.17 -6.32
CA PHE A 217 -1.18 -11.51 -5.71
C PHE A 217 -1.20 -12.61 -6.78
N CYS A 218 -2.04 -12.47 -7.80
CA CYS A 218 -2.11 -13.40 -8.91
C CYS A 218 -0.79 -13.45 -9.71
N TYR A 219 -0.17 -12.30 -9.97
CA TYR A 219 1.07 -12.15 -10.73
C TYR A 219 2.25 -12.83 -10.03
N ILE A 220 2.42 -12.57 -8.73
CA ILE A 220 3.50 -13.18 -7.96
C ILE A 220 3.29 -14.69 -7.85
N GLY A 221 2.03 -15.15 -7.74
CA GLY A 221 1.70 -16.57 -7.83
C GLY A 221 2.05 -17.21 -9.17
N SER A 222 1.80 -16.51 -10.27
CA SER A 222 2.04 -17.03 -11.64
C SER A 222 3.52 -17.23 -11.97
N ILE A 223 4.40 -16.41 -11.38
CA ILE A 223 5.85 -16.55 -11.56
C ILE A 223 6.40 -17.65 -10.65
N TYR A 224 5.87 -17.75 -9.43
CA TYR A 224 6.39 -18.68 -8.43
C TYR A 224 5.99 -20.14 -8.67
N TYR A 225 4.73 -20.39 -9.00
CA TYR A 225 4.20 -21.73 -9.22
C TYR A 225 4.13 -22.03 -10.72
N VAL A 226 4.75 -23.14 -11.12
CA VAL A 226 4.56 -23.70 -12.47
C VAL A 226 3.09 -24.10 -12.61
N ASP A 227 2.49 -23.77 -13.76
CA ASP A 227 1.10 -24.03 -14.08
C ASP A 227 0.10 -23.48 -13.05
N ALA A 228 0.37 -22.31 -12.46
CA ALA A 228 -0.49 -21.66 -11.46
C ALA A 228 -1.94 -21.41 -11.92
N TYR A 229 -2.12 -21.27 -13.24
CA TYR A 229 -3.38 -21.03 -13.95
C TYR A 229 -3.50 -21.98 -15.14
N SER A 230 -4.71 -22.08 -15.70
CA SER A 230 -5.00 -22.90 -16.90
C SER A 230 -4.19 -22.53 -18.14
N ILE A 231 -3.76 -21.27 -18.25
CA ILE A 231 -2.93 -20.76 -19.34
C ILE A 231 -1.47 -20.74 -18.91
N ASN A 232 -0.58 -21.16 -19.82
CA ASN A 232 0.86 -21.10 -19.61
C ASN A 232 1.34 -19.64 -19.63
N ASN A 233 2.03 -19.21 -18.56
CA ASN A 233 2.62 -17.88 -18.40
C ASN A 233 1.66 -16.72 -18.75
N PRO A 234 0.58 -16.52 -17.97
CA PRO A 234 -0.37 -15.44 -18.23
C PRO A 234 0.30 -14.06 -18.09
N ASN A 235 0.00 -13.15 -19.01
CA ASN A 235 0.46 -11.77 -18.89
C ASN A 235 -0.28 -11.07 -17.75
N ILE A 236 0.28 -9.94 -17.27
CA ILE A 236 -0.38 -9.18 -16.20
C ILE A 236 -1.76 -8.66 -16.60
N PHE A 237 -2.00 -8.42 -17.89
CA PHE A 237 -3.31 -8.07 -18.42
C PHE A 237 -4.31 -9.23 -18.35
N ASP A 238 -3.87 -10.46 -18.62
CA ASP A 238 -4.71 -11.67 -18.51
C ASP A 238 -5.09 -11.92 -17.05
N LEU A 239 -4.16 -11.68 -16.13
CA LEU A 239 -4.42 -11.75 -14.69
C LEU A 239 -5.34 -10.63 -14.21
N PHE A 240 -5.21 -9.41 -14.75
CA PHE A 240 -6.14 -8.32 -14.46
C PHE A 240 -7.54 -8.63 -14.99
N TYR A 241 -7.64 -9.16 -16.20
CA TYR A 241 -8.89 -9.67 -16.75
C TYR A 241 -9.52 -10.74 -15.82
N TYR A 242 -8.75 -11.76 -15.42
CA TYR A 242 -9.21 -12.81 -14.50
C TYR A 242 -9.75 -12.24 -13.19
N VAL A 243 -9.01 -11.32 -12.56
CA VAL A 243 -9.45 -10.67 -11.31
C VAL A 243 -10.73 -9.89 -11.53
N VAL A 244 -10.85 -9.11 -12.61
CA VAL A 244 -12.06 -8.32 -12.91
C VAL A 244 -13.27 -9.21 -13.15
N ILE A 245 -13.17 -10.26 -13.97
CA ILE A 245 -14.30 -11.15 -14.25
C ILE A 245 -14.74 -11.95 -13.02
N THR A 246 -13.79 -12.31 -12.14
CA THR A 246 -14.07 -13.03 -10.90
C THR A 246 -14.68 -12.09 -9.87
N PHE A 247 -14.13 -10.89 -9.72
CA PHE A 247 -14.65 -9.85 -8.84
C PHE A 247 -16.04 -9.38 -9.27
N GLY A 248 -16.29 -9.30 -10.58
CA GLY A 248 -17.60 -8.98 -11.16
C GLY A 248 -18.58 -10.15 -11.16
N THR A 249 -18.22 -11.32 -10.63
CA THR A 249 -19.06 -12.54 -10.62
C THR A 249 -19.50 -13.02 -12.02
N ILE A 250 -18.73 -12.69 -13.06
CA ILE A 250 -19.01 -13.08 -14.45
C ILE A 250 -18.52 -14.51 -14.70
N GLY A 251 -17.25 -14.79 -14.38
CA GLY A 251 -16.67 -16.13 -14.39
C GLY A 251 -16.76 -16.89 -15.72
N TYR A 252 -16.20 -16.36 -16.81
CA TYR A 252 -16.20 -17.02 -18.13
C TYR A 252 -15.54 -18.42 -18.14
N GLY A 253 -14.60 -18.67 -17.23
CA GLY A 253 -13.98 -19.99 -17.05
C GLY A 253 -12.83 -20.29 -18.02
N ASP A 254 -12.39 -19.32 -18.81
CA ASP A 254 -11.23 -19.37 -19.69
C ASP A 254 -9.89 -19.38 -18.91
N ILE A 255 -9.81 -18.53 -17.88
CA ILE A 255 -8.71 -18.51 -16.92
C ILE A 255 -9.23 -18.99 -15.56
N TYR A 256 -8.64 -20.06 -15.04
CA TYR A 256 -8.99 -20.57 -13.71
C TYR A 256 -7.75 -21.02 -12.93
N PRO A 257 -7.79 -20.93 -11.58
CA PRO A 257 -6.68 -21.31 -10.73
C PRO A 257 -6.61 -22.84 -10.57
N THR A 258 -5.42 -23.39 -10.72
CA THR A 258 -5.16 -24.84 -10.65
C THR A 258 -4.53 -25.22 -9.30
N CYS A 259 -3.59 -24.41 -8.81
CA CYS A 259 -2.83 -24.62 -7.57
C CYS A 259 -3.58 -24.18 -6.31
N TYR A 260 -3.20 -24.73 -5.15
CA TYR A 260 -3.79 -24.36 -3.84
C TYR A 260 -3.65 -22.87 -3.52
N TYR A 261 -2.50 -22.27 -3.83
CA TYR A 261 -2.24 -20.85 -3.61
C TYR A 261 -3.18 -19.95 -4.42
N THR A 262 -3.27 -20.18 -5.74
CA THR A 262 -4.12 -19.36 -6.62
C THR A 262 -5.62 -19.59 -6.35
N LYS A 263 -6.01 -20.78 -5.89
CA LYS A 263 -7.36 -21.05 -5.38
C LYS A 263 -7.68 -20.26 -4.11
N ALA A 264 -6.74 -20.17 -3.17
CA ALA A 264 -6.92 -19.35 -1.96
C ALA A 264 -7.08 -17.86 -2.30
N ILE A 265 -6.30 -17.35 -3.27
CA ILE A 265 -6.47 -15.98 -3.78
C ILE A 265 -7.83 -15.80 -4.44
N ALA A 266 -8.29 -16.77 -5.24
CA ALA A 266 -9.62 -16.69 -5.86
C ALA A 266 -10.75 -16.56 -4.82
N ILE A 267 -10.67 -17.32 -3.73
CA ILE A 267 -11.60 -17.19 -2.61
C ILE A 267 -11.52 -15.78 -1.99
N LEU A 268 -10.32 -15.24 -1.81
CA LEU A 268 -10.11 -13.88 -1.31
C LEU A 268 -10.73 -12.82 -2.26
N ILE A 269 -10.60 -12.99 -3.58
CA ILE A 269 -11.23 -12.12 -4.60
C ILE A 269 -12.76 -12.12 -4.44
N VAL A 270 -13.37 -13.28 -4.20
CA VAL A 270 -14.83 -13.37 -4.00
C VAL A 270 -15.25 -12.62 -2.73
N PHE A 271 -14.60 -12.85 -1.58
CA PHE A 271 -14.97 -12.13 -0.34
C PHE A 271 -14.76 -10.62 -0.43
N THR A 272 -13.71 -10.17 -1.11
CA THR A 272 -13.44 -8.75 -1.32
C THR A 272 -14.46 -8.09 -2.23
N SER A 273 -14.89 -8.78 -3.29
CA SER A 273 -15.90 -8.26 -4.22
C SER A 273 -17.22 -7.97 -3.52
N ILE A 274 -17.73 -8.92 -2.73
CA ILE A 274 -18.98 -8.78 -1.97
C ILE A 274 -18.89 -7.58 -1.02
N SER A 275 -17.76 -7.45 -0.32
CA SER A 275 -17.51 -6.35 0.62
C SER A 275 -17.46 -4.99 -0.08
N CYS A 276 -16.77 -4.89 -1.22
CA CYS A 276 -16.62 -3.63 -1.95
C CYS A 276 -17.91 -3.21 -2.66
N ILE A 277 -18.61 -4.14 -3.33
CA ILE A 277 -19.84 -3.86 -4.07
C ILE A 277 -20.93 -3.34 -3.13
N SER A 278 -21.07 -3.96 -1.94
CA SER A 278 -22.05 -3.51 -0.94
C SER A 278 -21.83 -2.06 -0.49
N ILE A 279 -20.58 -1.65 -0.31
CA ILE A 279 -20.20 -0.28 0.06
C ILE A 279 -20.41 0.70 -1.09
N MET A 280 -20.12 0.26 -2.31
CA MET A 280 -20.34 1.07 -3.48
C MET A 280 -21.83 1.41 -3.62
N LEU A 281 -22.68 0.39 -3.51
CA LEU A 281 -24.14 0.56 -3.63
C LEU A 281 -24.69 1.47 -2.53
N SER A 282 -24.23 1.34 -1.29
CA SER A 282 -24.65 2.21 -0.19
C SER A 282 -24.24 3.68 -0.42
N SER A 283 -23.04 3.92 -0.95
CA SER A 283 -22.58 5.27 -1.28
C SER A 283 -23.35 5.92 -2.44
N PHE A 284 -23.76 5.13 -3.45
CA PHE A 284 -24.62 5.63 -4.53
C PHE A 284 -26.01 6.00 -4.03
N LEU A 285 -26.62 5.13 -3.22
CA LEU A 285 -27.94 5.37 -2.65
C LEU A 285 -27.98 6.63 -1.77
N SER A 286 -26.94 6.88 -0.97
CA SER A 286 -26.91 8.04 -0.08
C SER A 286 -26.98 9.38 -0.84
N VAL A 287 -26.28 9.48 -1.98
CA VAL A 287 -26.29 10.70 -2.80
C VAL A 287 -27.55 10.81 -3.66
N SER A 288 -28.13 9.69 -4.10
CA SER A 288 -29.41 9.73 -4.80
C SER A 288 -30.54 10.23 -3.89
N HIS A 289 -30.52 9.87 -2.61
CA HIS A 289 -31.53 10.32 -1.65
C HIS A 289 -31.40 11.83 -1.36
N GLU A 290 -30.18 12.38 -1.35
CA GLU A 290 -29.94 13.80 -1.14
C GLU A 290 -30.42 14.66 -2.32
N LYS A 291 -30.24 14.20 -3.57
CA LYS A 291 -30.73 14.90 -4.77
C LYS A 291 -32.25 14.98 -4.89
N ASN A 292 -32.96 14.10 -4.19
CA ASN A 292 -34.42 14.01 -4.22
C ASN A 292 -35.11 14.77 -3.06
N LYS A 293 -34.35 15.47 -2.22
CA LYS A 293 -34.85 16.42 -1.21
C LYS A 293 -34.68 17.85 -1.70
#